data_AF-A0A7X0M9Q2-F1
#
_entry.id   AF-A0A7X0M9Q2-F1
#
_cell.length_a   1.000
_cell.length_b   1.000
_cell.length_c   1.000
_cell.angle_alpha   90.00
_cell.angle_beta   90.00
_cell.angle_gamma   90.00
#
_symmetry.space_group_name_H-M   'P 1'
#
loop_
_entity.id
_entity.type
_entity.pdbx_description
1 polymer ?
#
loop_
_entity_poly.entity_id
_entity_poly.type
_entity_poly.pdbx_seq_one_letter_code
_entity_poly.pdbx_strand_id
1 'polypeptide(L)' 'MAAIERRAKANGIAKLTVSSSVTAQGFYARLGFTVQRDSYYGEERTIVMERALLP' A
#
# COMPACT_ATOMS: atom_id res chain seq x y z
N MET A 1 -10.75 2.96 0.19
CA MET A 1 -9.50 3.51 -0.39
C MET A 1 -9.68 4.73 -1.28
N ALA A 2 -10.69 4.79 -2.15
CA ALA A 2 -10.89 5.93 -3.06
C ALA A 2 -10.82 7.34 -2.41
N ALA A 3 -11.33 7.52 -1.19
CA ALA A 3 -11.25 8.81 -0.49
C ALA A 3 -9.80 9.21 -0.13
N ILE A 4 -9.00 8.25 0.35
CA ILE A 4 -7.58 8.46 0.68
C ILE A 4 -6.80 8.82 -0.60
N GLU A 5 -7.06 8.10 -1.69
CA GLU A 5 -6.42 8.34 -2.97
C GLU A 5 -6.74 9.73 -3.54
N ARG A 6 -8.00 10.15 -3.48
CA ARG A 6 -8.40 11.51 -3.89
C ARG A 6 -7.68 12.57 -3.05
N ARG A 7 -7.63 12.39 -1.73
CA ARG A 7 -6.92 13.33 -0.85
C ARG A 7 -5.42 13.35 -1.14
N ALA A 8 -4.80 12.19 -1.35
CA ALA A 8 -3.39 12.09 -1.66
C ALA A 8 -3.06 12.79 -2.99
N LYS A 9 -3.85 12.55 -4.05
CA LYS A 9 -3.73 13.26 -5.33
C LYS A 9 -3.89 14.77 -5.18
N ALA A 10 -4.90 15.22 -4.42
CA ALA A 10 -5.14 16.65 -4.18
C ALA A 10 -3.98 17.33 -3.43
N ASN A 11 -3.17 16.58 -2.67
CA ASN A 11 -1.98 17.09 -1.99
C ASN A 11 -0.68 16.82 -2.78
N GLY A 12 -0.75 16.38 -4.04
CA GLY A 12 0.42 16.10 -4.86
C GLY A 12 1.23 14.87 -4.42
N ILE A 13 0.64 13.98 -3.62
CA ILE A 13 1.31 12.75 -3.17
C ILE A 13 1.36 11.76 -4.32
N ALA A 14 2.59 11.42 -4.75
CA ALA A 14 2.83 10.57 -5.91
C ALA A 14 2.58 9.08 -5.65
N LYS A 15 2.71 8.62 -4.40
CA LYS A 15 2.72 7.20 -4.03
C LYS A 15 2.03 6.97 -2.69
N LEU A 16 1.31 5.85 -2.57
CA LEU A 16 0.78 5.35 -1.30
C LEU A 16 1.55 4.12 -0.87
N THR A 17 1.90 4.06 0.40
CA THR A 17 2.55 2.90 1.02
C THR A 17 1.67 2.36 2.13
N VAL A 18 1.55 1.03 2.22
CA VAL A 18 0.83 0.35 3.29
C VAL A 18 1.71 -0.77 3.86
N SER A 19 1.67 -0.95 5.18
CA SER A 19 2.08 -2.21 5.80
C SER A 19 0.86 -3.12 5.84
N SER A 20 0.92 -4.23 5.13
CA SER A 20 -0.16 -5.22 5.02
C SER A 20 0.27 -6.50 5.72
N SER A 21 -0.67 -7.18 6.39
CA SER A 21 -0.46 -8.59 6.72
C SER A 21 -0.26 -9.39 5.42
N VAL A 22 0.45 -10.52 5.49
CA VAL A 22 0.69 -11.39 4.33
C VAL A 22 -0.64 -11.90 3.76
N THR A 23 -1.63 -12.19 4.61
CA THR A 23 -2.97 -12.67 4.19
C THR A 23 -3.79 -11.61 3.46
N ALA A 24 -3.56 -10.32 3.71
CA ALA A 24 -4.25 -9.22 3.03
C ALA A 24 -3.58 -8.79 1.69
N GLN A 25 -2.45 -9.40 1.30
CA GLN A 25 -1.76 -9.08 0.05
C GLN A 25 -2.70 -9.09 -1.16
N GLY A 26 -3.55 -10.12 -1.28
CA GLY A 26 -4.49 -10.26 -2.40
C GLY A 26 -5.57 -9.18 -2.44
N PHE A 27 -5.89 -8.54 -1.31
CA PHE A 27 -6.80 -7.40 -1.27
C PHE A 27 -6.14 -6.15 -1.86
N TYR A 28 -4.93 -5.82 -1.40
CA TYR A 28 -4.20 -4.64 -1.88
C TYR A 28 -3.69 -4.79 -3.31
N ALA A 29 -3.34 -6.00 -3.73
CA ALA A 29 -2.99 -6.29 -5.12
C ALA A 29 -4.14 -5.95 -6.10
N ARG A 30 -5.40 -6.26 -5.74
CA ARG A 30 -6.58 -5.88 -6.54
C ARG A 30 -6.80 -4.36 -6.62
N LEU A 31 -6.29 -3.62 -5.64
CA LEU A 31 -6.28 -2.16 -5.63
C LEU A 31 -5.06 -1.59 -6.39
N GLY A 32 -4.20 -2.43 -6.98
CA GLY A 32 -3.02 -2.03 -7.76
C GLY A 32 -1.74 -1.86 -6.96
N PHE A 33 -1.72 -2.23 -5.68
CA PHE A 33 -0.48 -2.18 -4.89
C PHE A 33 0.45 -3.35 -5.23
N THR A 34 1.75 -3.10 -5.19
CA THR A 34 2.81 -4.10 -5.43
C THR A 34 3.66 -4.28 -4.18
N VAL A 35 4.10 -5.52 -3.93
CA VAL A 35 5.00 -5.82 -2.80
C VAL A 35 6.36 -5.19 -3.06
N GLN A 36 6.89 -4.48 -2.07
CA GLN A 36 8.21 -3.85 -2.13
C GLN A 36 9.22 -4.60 -1.27
N ARG A 37 8.81 -4.99 -0.06
CA ARG A 37 9.66 -5.71 0.89
C ARG A 37 8.83 -6.35 1.99
N ASP A 38 9.44 -7.31 2.67
CA ASP A 38 8.96 -7.78 3.95
C ASP A 38 9.14 -6.70 5.04
N SER A 39 8.29 -6.75 6.05
CA SER A 39 8.38 -5.97 7.27
C SER A 39 7.96 -6.83 8.46
N TYR A 40 8.26 -6.36 9.65
CA TYR A 40 8.00 -7.11 10.87
C TYR A 40 7.36 -6.18 11.89
N TYR A 41 6.26 -6.62 12.47
CA TYR A 41 5.65 -6.00 13.62
C TYR A 41 5.79 -6.95 14.80
N GLY A 42 6.88 -6.80 15.56
CA GLY A 42 7.32 -7.82 16.51
C GLY A 42 7.67 -9.12 15.80
N GLU A 43 7.02 -10.22 16.17
CA GLU A 43 7.18 -11.53 15.54
C GLU A 43 6.28 -11.72 14.30
N GLU A 44 5.31 -10.81 14.07
CA GLU A 44 4.42 -10.92 12.92
C GLU A 44 5.12 -10.42 11.64
N ARG A 45 5.26 -11.33 10.67
CA ARG A 45 5.68 -10.95 9.32
C ARG A 45 4.54 -10.22 8.60
N THR A 46 4.83 -9.00 8.19
CA THR A 46 4.01 -8.16 7.31
C THR A 46 4.77 -7.88 6.01
N ILE A 47 4.14 -7.17 5.09
CA ILE A 47 4.73 -6.75 3.83
C ILE A 47 4.45 -5.27 3.62
N VAL A 48 5.45 -4.53 3.17
CA VAL A 48 5.25 -3.17 2.67
C VAL A 48 4.84 -3.27 1.22
N MET A 49 3.70 -2.67 0.89
CA MET A 49 3.21 -2.57 -0.48
C MET A 49 3.07 -1.10 -0.89
N GLU A 50 3.30 -0.82 -2.17
CA GLU A 50 3.24 0.53 -2.73
C GLU A 50 2.30 0.58 -3.93
N ARG A 51 1.65 1.73 -4.13
CA ARG A 51 0.97 2.05 -5.38
C ARG A 51 1.26 3.48 -5.82
N ALA A 52 1.65 3.65 -7.07
CA ALA A 52 1.73 4.97 -7.69
C ALA A 52 0.33 5.56 -7.90
N LEU A 53 0.17 6.85 -7.62
CA LEU A 53 -1.06 7.60 -7.84
C LEU A 53 -0.97 8.55 -9.04
N LEU A 54 0.26 8.88 -9.44
CA LEU A 54 0.56 9.69 -10.62
C LEU A 54 1.14 8.77 -11.72
N PRO A 55 0.90 9.09 -13.00
CA PRO A 55 1.50 8.38 -14.13
C PRO A 55 3.03 8.45 -14.12
#